data_AF-A0A944CCW2-F1
#
_entry.id   AF-A0A944CCW2-F1
#
_cell.length_a   1.000
_cell.length_b   1.000
_cell.length_c   1.000
_cell.angle_alpha   90.00
_cell.angle_beta   90.00
_cell.angle_gamma   90.00
#
_symmetry.space_group_name_H-M   'P 1'
#
loop_
_entity.id
_entity.type
_entity.pdbx_description
1 polymer ?
#
loop_
_entity_poly.entity_id
_entity_poly.type
_entity_poly.pdbx_seq_one_letter_code
_entity_poly.pdbx_strand_id
1 'polypeptide(L)'
;MNLHQLFYRFLAAIALLPALVLPALADPLPAMWQVERERYQALYKAACGGDQAAYNKLKKAAEVDRSPAAMNSLRITHYVKRCGFGNGDTDYTRKLLMDAAELGYPIAQSNLGVARLKGSDGFERDSKAGVRLMEQAARGGYGRAAGYLAREYTRGEFLEQDLDKAETLLQVARQEDVAEKDIKTYEKDLAAQRQAREQELAAREDRPVYAGLAVSVDDAAFGWSYDQDSQEAAQQRALAECRERNGANCAPKLILEGRGCAGYAYEQGGSPYGWGVNRDQAAAQSRAARECRSRNGGEACGGGKGWICNTRSTRDLTVVFEAENVSGAPQAVASGDMCVLVLSQRCPNWYGDKIIGLKPAKSILVLNYTSTISFPGCGQKIDDESMIFHLEGNRLDARGDIHKKLDGKLQAEFKKRLVDYRAKVQTKYPQCRGYKPYVKVLRVKNVEDFQDRVMESCTSDLAYLRKNPHPKSKGWRKLCID
;
A
#
# COMPACT_ATOMS: atom_id res chain seq x y z
N MET A 1 -41.56 -73.63 -7.21
CA MET A 1 -40.73 -72.67 -6.45
C MET A 1 -39.31 -72.79 -6.95
N ASN A 2 -38.92 -71.92 -7.88
CA ASN A 2 -37.68 -72.08 -8.66
C ASN A 2 -36.50 -71.36 -8.00
N LEU A 3 -35.35 -72.04 -8.09
CA LEU A 3 -34.02 -71.75 -7.54
C LEU A 3 -33.46 -70.32 -7.78
N HIS A 4 -34.11 -69.48 -8.58
CA HIS A 4 -33.69 -68.11 -8.87
C HIS A 4 -34.07 -67.08 -7.80
N GLN A 5 -35.06 -67.34 -6.95
CA GLN A 5 -35.44 -66.39 -5.87
C GLN A 5 -34.65 -66.59 -4.56
N LEU A 6 -33.90 -67.68 -4.42
CA LEU A 6 -33.03 -67.94 -3.26
C LEU A 6 -31.66 -67.26 -3.37
N PHE A 7 -31.16 -67.02 -4.59
CA PHE A 7 -29.87 -66.35 -4.80
C PHE A 7 -29.91 -64.84 -4.47
N TYR A 8 -31.05 -64.18 -4.66
CA TYR A 8 -31.19 -62.74 -4.39
C TYR A 8 -31.44 -62.38 -2.92
N ARG A 9 -31.73 -63.36 -2.05
CA ARG A 9 -31.87 -63.12 -0.60
C ARG A 9 -30.56 -63.34 0.19
N PHE A 10 -29.52 -63.89 -0.43
CA PHE A 10 -28.19 -64.01 0.19
C PHE A 10 -27.22 -62.88 -0.18
N LEU A 11 -27.48 -62.12 -1.24
CA LEU A 11 -26.65 -60.96 -1.63
C LEU A 11 -27.10 -59.63 -1.03
N ALA A 12 -28.22 -59.60 -0.29
CA ALA A 12 -28.77 -58.38 0.32
C ALA A 12 -28.63 -58.33 1.86
N ALA A 13 -27.73 -59.14 2.44
CA ALA A 13 -27.39 -59.13 3.86
C ALA A 13 -25.88 -58.91 4.11
N ILE A 14 -25.16 -58.36 3.12
CA ILE A 14 -23.78 -57.85 3.26
C ILE A 14 -23.81 -56.36 2.92
N ALA A 15 -24.62 -55.60 3.64
CA ALA A 15 -24.52 -54.16 3.69
C ALA A 15 -24.63 -53.75 5.15
N LEU A 16 -23.62 -53.00 5.62
CA LEU A 16 -23.52 -52.39 6.95
C LEU A 16 -22.96 -53.29 8.06
N LEU A 17 -21.83 -53.96 7.81
CA LEU A 17 -20.72 -53.70 8.73
C LEU A 17 -20.04 -52.45 8.19
N PRO A 18 -19.90 -51.34 8.95
CA PRO A 18 -18.85 -50.41 8.62
C PRO A 18 -17.61 -51.30 8.54
N ALA A 19 -16.89 -51.24 7.41
CA ALA A 19 -15.50 -51.64 7.48
C ALA A 19 -14.97 -50.84 8.67
N LEU A 20 -14.72 -51.51 9.79
CA LEU A 20 -13.77 -51.03 10.76
C LEU A 20 -12.48 -50.99 9.94
N VAL A 21 -12.33 -49.91 9.18
CA VAL A 21 -11.06 -49.27 8.98
C VAL A 21 -10.69 -48.90 10.41
N LEU A 22 -10.17 -49.90 11.13
CA LEU A 22 -9.20 -49.61 12.17
C LEU A 22 -8.26 -48.64 11.46
N PRO A 23 -8.17 -47.38 11.92
CA PRO A 23 -7.17 -46.49 11.37
C PRO A 23 -5.89 -47.29 11.48
N ALA A 24 -5.27 -47.57 10.34
CA ALA A 24 -3.92 -48.08 10.33
C ALA A 24 -3.10 -46.98 10.99
N LEU A 25 -2.97 -47.06 12.32
CA LEU A 25 -1.89 -46.43 13.04
C LEU A 25 -0.65 -46.93 12.31
N ALA A 26 -0.03 -46.05 11.53
CA ALA A 26 1.27 -46.37 11.00
C ALA A 26 2.17 -46.52 12.24
N ASP A 27 2.60 -47.75 12.47
CA ASP A 27 3.75 -48.04 13.30
C ASP A 27 4.87 -47.05 12.95
N PRO A 28 5.69 -46.64 13.93
CA PRO A 28 6.80 -45.73 13.66
C PRO A 28 7.57 -46.29 12.45
N LEU A 29 7.92 -45.48 11.43
CA LEU A 29 8.73 -45.80 10.23
C LEU A 29 8.70 -47.28 9.75
N PRO A 30 8.30 -47.60 8.49
CA PRO A 30 7.88 -48.94 8.03
C PRO A 30 8.61 -50.10 8.70
N ALA A 31 7.89 -51.13 9.16
CA ALA A 31 8.39 -52.20 10.06
C ALA A 31 9.83 -52.72 9.78
N MET A 32 10.25 -52.79 8.51
CA MET A 32 11.63 -53.12 8.10
C MET A 32 12.71 -52.21 8.76
N TRP A 33 12.37 -50.93 8.92
CA TRP A 33 13.01 -49.85 9.68
C TRP A 33 13.34 -50.16 11.13
N GLN A 34 12.33 -50.61 11.86
CA GLN A 34 12.30 -50.44 13.31
C GLN A 34 13.30 -51.33 14.02
N VAL A 35 13.31 -52.61 13.62
CA VAL A 35 14.17 -53.62 14.23
C VAL A 35 15.65 -53.25 14.07
N GLU A 36 16.06 -52.81 12.87
CA GLU A 36 17.44 -52.37 12.65
C GLU A 36 17.75 -51.10 13.47
N ARG A 37 16.83 -50.13 13.52
CA ARG A 37 17.03 -48.90 14.30
C ARG A 37 17.26 -49.17 15.77
N GLU A 38 16.38 -49.92 16.42
CA GLU A 38 16.50 -50.20 17.85
C GLU A 38 17.82 -50.91 18.15
N ARG A 39 18.16 -51.91 17.32
CA ARG A 39 19.42 -52.64 17.41
C ARG A 39 20.63 -51.71 17.30
N TYR A 40 20.71 -50.87 16.27
CA TYR A 40 21.87 -50.00 16.06
C TYR A 40 21.88 -48.79 16.98
N GLN A 41 20.74 -48.35 17.51
CA GLN A 41 20.68 -47.34 18.57
C GLN A 41 21.28 -47.86 19.88
N ALA A 42 21.02 -49.12 20.25
CA ALA A 42 21.63 -49.74 21.42
C ALA A 42 23.15 -49.83 21.26
N LEU A 43 23.63 -50.30 20.10
CA LEU A 43 25.07 -50.36 19.79
C LEU A 43 25.71 -48.96 19.78
N TYR A 44 25.05 -47.97 19.19
CA TYR A 44 25.48 -46.58 19.21
C TYR A 44 25.63 -46.03 20.64
N LYS A 45 24.62 -46.23 21.50
CA LYS A 45 24.67 -45.75 22.90
C LYS A 45 25.83 -46.38 23.66
N ALA A 46 26.04 -47.69 23.52
CA ALA A 46 27.16 -48.40 24.14
C ALA A 46 28.51 -47.91 23.59
N ALA A 47 28.64 -47.77 22.26
CA ALA A 47 29.83 -47.21 21.63
C ALA A 47 30.13 -45.79 22.13
N CYS A 48 29.11 -44.94 22.30
CA CYS A 48 29.31 -43.62 22.90
C CYS A 48 29.72 -43.63 24.37
N GLY A 49 29.42 -44.70 25.10
CA GLY A 49 29.97 -44.97 26.43
C GLY A 49 31.41 -45.49 26.42
N GLY A 50 32.02 -45.69 25.25
CA GLY A 50 33.40 -46.21 25.10
C GLY A 50 33.48 -47.72 24.88
N ASP A 51 32.36 -48.43 24.68
CA ASP A 51 32.39 -49.87 24.40
C ASP A 51 32.96 -50.15 23.00
N GLN A 52 34.20 -50.63 22.95
CA GLN A 52 34.92 -51.00 21.74
C GLN A 52 34.25 -52.16 20.97
N ALA A 53 33.68 -53.13 21.68
CA ALA A 53 33.04 -54.28 21.04
C ALA A 53 31.73 -53.84 20.35
N ALA A 54 30.96 -52.96 21.00
CA ALA A 54 29.78 -52.34 20.40
C ALA A 54 30.14 -51.49 19.17
N TYR A 55 31.20 -50.67 19.27
CA TYR A 55 31.70 -49.88 18.15
C TYR A 55 32.12 -50.77 16.96
N ASN A 56 32.89 -51.82 17.20
CA ASN A 56 33.34 -52.72 16.13
C ASN A 56 32.16 -53.43 15.44
N LYS A 57 31.14 -53.84 16.19
CA LYS A 57 29.90 -54.41 15.64
C LYS A 57 29.14 -53.39 14.79
N LEU A 58 29.02 -52.16 15.27
CA LEU A 58 28.35 -51.07 14.55
C LEU A 58 29.10 -50.71 13.26
N LYS A 59 30.43 -50.61 13.34
CA LYS A 59 31.31 -50.31 12.20
C LYS A 59 31.22 -51.40 11.13
N LYS A 60 31.30 -52.67 11.52
CA LYS A 60 31.10 -53.80 10.58
C LYS A 60 29.74 -53.71 9.88
N ALA A 61 28.67 -53.46 10.64
CA ALA A 61 27.33 -53.36 10.06
C ALA A 61 27.17 -52.21 9.07
N ALA A 62 27.83 -51.07 9.32
CA ALA A 62 27.79 -49.92 8.43
C ALA A 62 28.65 -50.11 7.16
N GLU A 63 29.89 -50.58 7.32
CA GLU A 63 30.88 -50.59 6.24
C GLU A 63 30.87 -51.88 5.42
N VAL A 64 30.61 -53.02 6.06
CA VAL A 64 30.67 -54.35 5.43
C VAL A 64 29.27 -54.81 5.06
N ASP A 65 28.37 -54.88 6.05
CA ASP A 65 27.00 -55.37 5.84
C ASP A 65 26.13 -54.32 5.12
N ARG A 66 26.63 -53.08 4.99
CA ARG A 66 25.99 -51.94 4.34
C ARG A 66 24.58 -51.62 4.86
N SER A 67 24.33 -51.83 6.16
CA SER A 67 23.04 -51.41 6.75
C SER A 67 22.97 -49.89 6.84
N PRO A 68 21.96 -49.24 6.21
CA PRO A 68 21.89 -47.78 6.21
C PRO A 68 21.45 -47.22 7.58
N ALA A 69 20.74 -48.01 8.39
CA ALA A 69 20.48 -47.68 9.79
C ALA A 69 21.77 -47.68 10.62
N ALA A 70 22.67 -48.66 10.39
CA ALA A 70 23.99 -48.70 11.02
C ALA A 70 24.88 -47.54 10.57
N MET A 71 24.89 -47.21 9.26
CA MET A 71 25.62 -46.05 8.73
C MET A 71 25.19 -44.75 9.41
N ASN A 72 23.88 -44.52 9.56
CA ASN A 72 23.37 -43.32 10.25
C ASN A 72 23.77 -43.27 11.73
N SER A 73 23.76 -44.42 12.42
CA SER A 73 24.18 -44.53 13.83
C SER A 73 25.70 -44.36 14.02
N LEU A 74 26.50 -44.95 13.14
CA LEU A 74 27.96 -44.79 13.14
C LEU A 74 28.34 -43.33 12.85
N ARG A 75 27.67 -42.69 11.89
CA ARG A 75 27.82 -41.26 11.62
C ARG A 75 27.63 -40.42 12.89
N ILE A 76 26.57 -40.67 13.68
CA ILE A 76 26.34 -39.93 14.93
C ILE A 76 27.48 -40.18 15.93
N THR A 77 27.98 -41.40 16.00
CA THR A 77 29.10 -41.79 16.87
C THR A 77 30.34 -40.92 16.61
N HIS A 78 30.68 -40.69 15.34
CA HIS A 78 31.83 -39.86 14.94
C HIS A 78 31.56 -38.35 15.00
N TYR A 79 30.32 -37.94 14.69
CA TYR A 79 29.93 -36.52 14.66
C TYR A 79 29.88 -35.90 16.05
N VAL A 80 29.37 -36.63 17.06
CA VAL A 80 29.20 -36.12 18.42
C VAL A 80 30.54 -36.19 19.17
N LYS A 81 31.26 -35.06 19.30
CA LYS A 81 32.57 -34.99 19.96
C LYS A 81 32.65 -35.59 21.38
N ARG A 82 31.54 -35.53 22.14
CA ARG A 82 31.46 -36.08 23.50
C ARG A 82 31.20 -37.60 23.56
N CYS A 83 31.00 -38.25 22.42
CA CYS A 83 30.88 -39.70 22.30
C CYS A 83 32.28 -40.33 22.44
N GLY A 84 32.39 -41.54 23.00
CA GLY A 84 33.68 -42.22 23.20
C GLY A 84 34.55 -42.39 21.95
N PHE A 85 33.92 -42.43 20.75
CA PHE A 85 34.61 -42.48 19.45
C PHE A 85 34.39 -41.22 18.60
N GLY A 86 33.93 -40.14 19.22
CA GLY A 86 33.70 -38.85 18.58
C GLY A 86 35.01 -38.19 18.21
N ASN A 87 35.33 -38.15 16.91
CA ASN A 87 36.56 -37.54 16.40
C ASN A 87 36.30 -36.25 15.60
N GLY A 88 35.02 -35.91 15.34
CA GLY A 88 34.67 -34.74 14.55
C GLY A 88 35.05 -34.85 13.08
N ASP A 89 35.29 -36.07 12.57
CA ASP A 89 35.60 -36.32 11.16
C ASP A 89 34.38 -36.00 10.29
N THR A 90 34.38 -34.80 9.73
CA THR A 90 33.30 -34.29 8.89
C THR A 90 33.23 -34.96 7.53
N ASP A 91 34.30 -35.52 7.01
CA ASP A 91 34.30 -36.13 5.67
C ASP A 91 33.71 -37.54 5.72
N TYR A 92 34.17 -38.33 6.69
CA TYR A 92 33.64 -39.67 6.92
C TYR A 92 32.15 -39.64 7.30
N THR A 93 31.76 -38.70 8.16
CA THR A 93 30.34 -38.53 8.55
C THR A 93 29.46 -38.07 7.39
N ARG A 94 29.95 -37.18 6.51
CA ARG A 94 29.23 -36.79 5.28
C ARG A 94 29.04 -37.98 4.34
N LYS A 95 30.09 -38.78 4.13
CA LYS A 95 30.01 -39.98 3.29
C LYS A 95 28.97 -40.98 3.81
N LEU A 96 29.02 -41.32 5.10
CA LEU A 96 28.03 -42.22 5.71
C LEU A 96 26.59 -41.69 5.60
N LEU A 97 26.39 -40.37 5.70
CA LEU A 97 25.08 -39.76 5.53
C LEU A 97 24.57 -39.90 4.08
N MET A 98 25.44 -39.62 3.10
CA MET A 98 25.10 -39.76 1.68
C MET A 98 24.78 -41.20 1.33
N ASP A 99 25.64 -42.16 1.71
CA ASP A 99 25.46 -43.58 1.43
C ASP A 99 24.15 -44.12 2.04
N ALA A 100 23.84 -43.74 3.29
CA ALA A 100 22.59 -44.13 3.95
C ALA A 100 21.34 -43.52 3.28
N ALA A 101 21.43 -42.26 2.83
CA ALA A 101 20.33 -41.59 2.14
C ALA A 101 20.08 -42.18 0.75
N GLU A 102 21.14 -42.54 0.03
CA GLU A 102 21.09 -43.21 -1.28
C GLU A 102 20.46 -44.60 -1.18
N LEU A 103 20.75 -45.33 -0.08
CA LEU A 103 20.10 -46.59 0.25
C LEU A 103 18.64 -46.46 0.72
N GLY A 104 18.07 -45.26 0.68
CA GLY A 104 16.64 -45.04 0.94
C GLY A 104 16.27 -44.94 2.41
N TYR A 105 17.24 -44.80 3.32
CA TYR A 105 16.93 -44.74 4.75
C TYR A 105 16.30 -43.38 5.12
N PRO A 106 15.02 -43.35 5.56
CA PRO A 106 14.24 -42.11 5.63
C PRO A 106 14.84 -41.04 6.56
N ILE A 107 15.44 -41.44 7.68
CA ILE A 107 16.08 -40.51 8.61
C ILE A 107 17.35 -39.90 7.99
N ALA A 108 18.13 -40.68 7.23
CA ALA A 108 19.31 -40.15 6.53
C ALA A 108 18.90 -39.21 5.40
N GLN A 109 17.87 -39.58 4.61
CA GLN A 109 17.30 -38.71 3.59
C GLN A 109 16.81 -37.38 4.20
N SER A 110 16.11 -37.43 5.33
CA SER A 110 15.68 -36.20 6.02
C SER A 110 16.86 -35.36 6.52
N ASN A 111 17.86 -35.99 7.16
CA ASN A 111 19.03 -35.27 7.65
C ASN A 111 19.83 -34.62 6.51
N LEU A 112 20.05 -35.34 5.41
CA LEU A 112 20.71 -34.80 4.22
C LEU A 112 19.86 -33.70 3.57
N GLY A 113 18.55 -33.89 3.54
CA GLY A 113 17.58 -32.91 3.06
C GLY A 113 17.70 -31.58 3.81
N VAL A 114 17.71 -31.62 5.14
CA VAL A 114 17.92 -30.45 6.00
C VAL A 114 19.28 -29.79 5.73
N ALA A 115 20.36 -30.57 5.65
CA ALA A 115 21.69 -30.05 5.39
C ALA A 115 21.77 -29.32 4.03
N ARG A 116 21.13 -29.86 2.99
CA ARG A 116 21.03 -29.24 1.66
C ARG A 116 20.09 -28.03 1.63
N LEU A 117 19.00 -28.02 2.40
CA LEU A 117 18.12 -26.84 2.51
C LEU A 117 18.87 -25.64 3.11
N LYS A 118 19.68 -25.91 4.15
CA LYS A 118 20.39 -24.88 4.92
C LYS A 118 21.76 -24.51 4.37
N GLY A 119 22.40 -25.42 3.63
CA GLY A 119 23.84 -25.31 3.33
C GLY A 119 24.70 -25.53 4.59
N SER A 120 24.42 -26.58 5.37
CA SER A 120 25.11 -26.90 6.63
C SER A 120 25.89 -28.21 6.55
N ASP A 121 26.68 -28.49 7.59
CA ASP A 121 27.38 -29.78 7.77
C ASP A 121 28.30 -30.15 6.59
N GLY A 122 28.88 -29.14 5.93
CA GLY A 122 29.77 -29.30 4.77
C GLY A 122 29.04 -29.64 3.47
N PHE A 123 27.73 -29.41 3.40
CA PHE A 123 26.94 -29.49 2.17
C PHE A 123 26.61 -28.09 1.67
N GLU A 124 26.75 -27.87 0.36
CA GLU A 124 26.28 -26.65 -0.28
C GLU A 124 24.75 -26.60 -0.29
N ARG A 125 24.21 -25.37 -0.20
CA ARG A 125 22.79 -25.13 -0.26
C ARG A 125 22.24 -25.52 -1.64
N ASP A 126 21.31 -26.46 -1.65
CA ASP A 126 20.51 -26.85 -2.80
C ASP A 126 19.09 -27.14 -2.31
N SER A 127 18.23 -26.12 -2.37
CA SER A 127 16.85 -26.23 -1.90
C SER A 127 16.05 -27.27 -2.67
N LYS A 128 16.31 -27.47 -3.97
CA LYS A 128 15.58 -28.44 -4.79
C LYS A 128 15.95 -29.88 -4.40
N ALA A 129 17.24 -30.16 -4.25
CA ALA A 129 17.68 -31.46 -3.76
C ALA A 129 17.21 -31.71 -2.31
N GLY A 130 17.27 -30.68 -1.47
CA GLY A 130 16.79 -30.73 -0.10
C GLY A 130 15.32 -31.13 0.01
N VAL A 131 14.43 -30.45 -0.74
CA VAL A 131 13.00 -30.80 -0.80
C VAL A 131 12.79 -32.23 -1.29
N ARG A 132 13.44 -32.65 -2.39
CA ARG A 132 13.29 -34.02 -2.90
C ARG A 132 13.63 -35.09 -1.87
N LEU A 133 14.74 -34.91 -1.15
CA LEU A 133 15.17 -35.83 -0.10
C LEU A 133 14.19 -35.88 1.07
N MET A 134 13.65 -34.72 1.48
CA MET A 134 12.64 -34.64 2.53
C MET A 134 11.31 -35.30 2.13
N GLU A 135 10.88 -35.13 0.88
CA GLU A 135 9.70 -35.81 0.35
C GLU A 135 9.91 -37.33 0.24
N GLN A 136 11.11 -37.79 -0.15
CA GLN A 136 11.46 -39.21 -0.13
C GLN A 136 11.41 -39.77 1.29
N ALA A 137 11.94 -39.03 2.27
CA ALA A 137 11.87 -39.41 3.68
C ALA A 137 10.42 -39.52 4.17
N ALA A 138 9.57 -38.55 3.83
CA ALA A 138 8.15 -38.58 4.17
C ALA A 138 7.45 -39.80 3.56
N ARG A 139 7.65 -40.08 2.26
CA ARG A 139 7.13 -41.29 1.59
C ARG A 139 7.69 -42.59 2.18
N GLY A 140 8.89 -42.54 2.73
CA GLY A 140 9.50 -43.64 3.47
C GLY A 140 8.97 -43.81 4.90
N GLY A 141 7.86 -43.15 5.27
CA GLY A 141 7.21 -43.22 6.58
C GLY A 141 7.92 -42.43 7.68
N TYR A 142 8.67 -41.38 7.31
CA TYR A 142 9.21 -40.41 8.26
C TYR A 142 8.39 -39.11 8.22
N GLY A 143 7.20 -39.13 8.81
CA GLY A 143 6.27 -37.98 8.85
C GLY A 143 6.89 -36.67 9.37
N ARG A 144 7.92 -36.75 10.23
CA ARG A 144 8.67 -35.57 10.69
C ARG A 144 9.31 -34.78 9.54
N ALA A 145 9.64 -35.43 8.42
CA ALA A 145 10.12 -34.74 7.23
C ALA A 145 9.03 -33.87 6.57
N ALA A 146 7.79 -34.37 6.50
CA ALA A 146 6.65 -33.60 6.02
C ALA A 146 6.36 -32.41 6.94
N GLY A 147 6.35 -32.62 8.26
CA GLY A 147 6.17 -31.53 9.23
C GLY A 147 7.27 -30.46 9.16
N TYR A 148 8.52 -30.88 8.92
CA TYR A 148 9.61 -29.93 8.68
C TYR A 148 9.38 -29.10 7.42
N LEU A 149 9.06 -29.74 6.28
CA LEU A 149 8.77 -28.99 5.05
C LEU A 149 7.58 -28.04 5.23
N ALA A 150 6.53 -28.48 5.92
CA ALA A 150 5.39 -27.62 6.24
C ALA A 150 5.81 -26.36 7.01
N ARG A 151 6.68 -26.52 8.02
CA ARG A 151 7.25 -25.38 8.75
C ARG A 151 8.07 -24.46 7.84
N GLU A 152 8.93 -25.02 6.99
CA GLU A 152 9.78 -24.20 6.12
C GLU A 152 8.98 -23.41 5.08
N TYR A 153 7.99 -24.04 4.44
CA TYR A 153 7.07 -23.34 3.55
C TYR A 153 6.16 -22.34 4.28
N THR A 154 5.87 -22.56 5.57
CA THR A 154 5.13 -21.60 6.39
C THR A 154 5.97 -20.36 6.71
N ARG A 155 7.23 -20.54 7.10
CA ARG A 155 8.08 -19.45 7.61
C ARG A 155 8.88 -18.73 6.54
N GLY A 156 9.18 -19.40 5.43
CA GLY A 156 9.98 -18.83 4.36
C GLY A 156 11.48 -18.68 4.68
N GLU A 157 12.03 -19.42 5.66
CA GLU A 157 13.43 -19.25 6.11
C GLU A 157 14.44 -19.80 5.09
N PHE A 158 14.25 -21.04 4.63
CA PHE A 158 15.13 -21.71 3.67
C PHE A 158 14.47 -22.00 2.32
N LEU A 159 13.15 -21.88 2.27
CA LEU A 159 12.29 -22.04 1.10
C LEU A 159 11.48 -20.76 0.89
N GLU A 160 11.02 -20.51 -0.33
CA GLU A 160 10.03 -19.47 -0.56
C GLU A 160 8.73 -19.82 0.15
N GLN A 161 8.10 -18.84 0.79
CA GLN A 161 6.87 -19.06 1.56
C GLN A 161 5.75 -19.54 0.62
N ASP A 162 5.11 -20.64 0.98
CA ASP A 162 4.01 -21.25 0.23
C ASP A 162 3.03 -21.90 1.22
N LEU A 163 2.06 -21.11 1.67
CA LEU A 163 1.13 -21.51 2.74
C LEU A 163 0.23 -22.69 2.32
N ASP A 164 -0.03 -22.86 1.03
CA ASP A 164 -0.90 -23.94 0.52
C ASP A 164 -0.11 -25.26 0.40
N LYS A 165 1.16 -25.20 -0.04
CA LYS A 165 2.05 -26.36 0.10
C LYS A 165 2.28 -26.72 1.55
N ALA A 166 2.46 -25.74 2.43
CA ALA A 166 2.62 -25.98 3.86
C ALA A 166 1.42 -26.74 4.45
N GLU A 167 0.20 -26.33 4.09
CA GLU A 167 -1.02 -27.01 4.52
C GLU A 167 -1.11 -28.46 4.00
N THR A 168 -0.78 -28.68 2.72
CA THR A 168 -0.76 -30.02 2.13
C THR A 168 0.23 -30.93 2.86
N LEU A 169 1.44 -30.44 3.15
CA LEU A 169 2.46 -31.18 3.89
C LEU A 169 2.09 -31.40 5.35
N LEU A 170 1.34 -30.47 5.96
CA LEU A 170 0.83 -30.64 7.31
C LEU A 170 -0.25 -31.71 7.38
N GLN A 171 -1.11 -31.83 6.36
CA GLN A 171 -2.07 -32.95 6.24
C GLN A 171 -1.34 -34.29 6.15
N VAL A 172 -0.25 -34.37 5.40
CA VAL A 172 0.61 -35.56 5.38
C VAL A 172 1.19 -35.81 6.77
N ALA A 173 1.74 -34.79 7.43
CA ALA A 173 2.31 -34.95 8.77
C ALA A 173 1.29 -35.44 9.83
N ARG A 174 0.01 -35.06 9.72
CA ARG A 174 -1.09 -35.52 10.60
C ARG A 174 -1.44 -37.00 10.44
N GLN A 175 -1.23 -37.55 9.25
CA GLN A 175 -1.52 -38.96 8.94
C GLN A 175 -0.38 -39.89 9.36
N GLU A 176 0.74 -39.31 9.80
CA GLU A 176 1.98 -40.00 10.15
C GLU A 176 2.27 -39.86 11.66
N ASP A 177 3.26 -40.58 12.17
CA ASP A 177 3.68 -40.58 13.59
C ASP A 177 4.47 -39.30 13.98
N VAL A 178 3.85 -38.14 13.79
CA VAL A 178 4.35 -36.85 14.28
C VAL A 178 3.65 -36.52 15.59
N ALA A 179 4.41 -36.08 16.60
CA ALA A 179 3.85 -35.73 17.89
C ALA A 179 2.77 -34.65 17.74
N GLU A 180 1.60 -34.88 18.33
CA GLU A 180 0.46 -33.95 18.29
C GLU A 180 0.83 -32.51 18.70
N LYS A 181 1.76 -32.37 19.66
CA LYS A 181 2.31 -31.07 20.07
C LYS A 181 3.02 -30.33 18.92
N ASP A 182 3.77 -31.06 18.09
CA ASP A 182 4.49 -30.50 16.96
C ASP A 182 3.50 -30.07 15.86
N ILE A 183 2.49 -30.91 15.57
CA ILE A 183 1.40 -30.58 14.63
C ILE A 183 0.70 -29.28 15.05
N LYS A 184 0.26 -29.17 16.30
CA LYS A 184 -0.37 -27.95 16.83
C LYS A 184 0.51 -26.71 16.71
N THR A 185 1.83 -26.90 16.85
CA THR A 185 2.79 -25.80 16.70
C THR A 185 2.84 -25.35 15.23
N TYR A 186 2.88 -26.28 14.28
CA TYR A 186 2.86 -25.96 12.84
C TYR A 186 1.55 -25.30 12.41
N GLU A 187 0.41 -25.79 12.92
CA GLU A 187 -0.92 -25.19 12.64
C GLU A 187 -1.01 -23.75 13.14
N LYS A 188 -0.50 -23.50 14.35
CA LYS A 188 -0.46 -22.15 14.91
C LYS A 188 0.40 -21.21 14.07
N ASP A 189 1.59 -21.66 13.66
CA ASP A 189 2.47 -20.88 12.81
C ASP A 189 1.81 -20.59 11.45
N LEU A 190 1.15 -21.59 10.84
CA LEU A 190 0.45 -21.44 9.56
C LEU A 190 -0.71 -20.45 9.67
N ALA A 191 -1.54 -20.58 10.71
CA ALA A 191 -2.66 -19.68 10.95
C ALA A 191 -2.18 -18.23 11.17
N ALA A 192 -1.12 -18.04 11.94
CA ALA A 192 -0.53 -16.72 12.16
C ALA A 192 -0.02 -16.09 10.86
N GLN A 193 0.64 -16.87 9.99
CA GLN A 193 1.13 -16.38 8.69
C GLN A 193 -0.01 -16.07 7.71
N ARG A 194 -1.08 -16.89 7.68
CA ARG A 194 -2.28 -16.59 6.87
C ARG A 194 -2.94 -15.30 7.33
N GLN A 195 -3.12 -15.13 8.64
CA GLN A 195 -3.70 -13.92 9.21
C GLN A 195 -2.84 -12.68 8.92
N ALA A 196 -1.51 -12.77 9.05
CA ALA A 196 -0.61 -11.67 8.74
C ALA A 196 -0.70 -11.27 7.25
N ARG A 197 -0.75 -12.24 6.34
CA ARG A 197 -0.92 -12.01 4.90
C ARG A 197 -2.25 -11.33 4.58
N GLU A 198 -3.34 -11.77 5.21
CA GLU A 198 -4.65 -11.15 5.06
C GLU A 198 -4.66 -9.70 5.56
N GLN A 199 -4.07 -9.44 6.72
CA GLN A 199 -3.92 -8.08 7.26
C GLN A 199 -3.08 -7.18 6.35
N GLU A 200 -2.00 -7.70 5.76
CA GLU A 200 -1.19 -6.93 4.82
C GLU A 200 -1.97 -6.59 3.55
N LEU A 201 -2.72 -7.55 2.99
CA LEU A 201 -3.56 -7.33 1.83
C LEU A 201 -4.65 -6.30 2.11
N ALA A 202 -5.36 -6.42 3.23
CA ALA A 202 -6.36 -5.46 3.66
C ALA A 202 -5.77 -4.06 3.86
N ALA A 203 -4.57 -3.97 4.47
CA ALA A 203 -3.88 -2.70 4.65
C ALA A 203 -3.38 -2.07 3.33
N ARG A 204 -3.17 -2.86 2.27
CA ARG A 204 -2.87 -2.37 0.92
C ARG A 204 -4.13 -1.82 0.24
N GLU A 205 -5.26 -2.52 0.36
CA GLU A 205 -6.55 -2.10 -0.22
C GLU A 205 -7.08 -0.80 0.41
N ASP A 206 -6.80 -0.57 1.68
CA ASP A 206 -7.15 0.68 2.37
C ASP A 206 -6.14 1.83 2.07
N ARG A 207 -5.15 1.72 1.19
CA ARG A 207 -4.31 2.90 0.90
C ARG A 207 -5.09 3.93 0.05
N PRO A 208 -4.90 5.25 0.30
CA PRO A 208 -5.44 6.25 -0.60
C PRO A 208 -4.68 6.14 -1.91
N VAL A 209 -5.43 6.13 -3.01
CA VAL A 209 -4.86 6.24 -4.35
C VAL A 209 -5.46 7.45 -5.04
N TYR A 210 -4.65 8.07 -5.90
CA TYR A 210 -4.94 9.36 -6.49
C TYR A 210 -4.98 9.29 -8.01
N ALA A 211 -5.92 10.03 -8.59
CA ALA A 211 -6.01 10.30 -10.03
C ALA A 211 -5.98 11.81 -10.26
N GLY A 212 -5.42 12.25 -11.38
CA GLY A 212 -5.27 13.65 -11.73
C GLY A 212 -5.70 13.94 -13.17
N LEU A 213 -6.22 15.15 -13.40
CA LEU A 213 -6.46 15.74 -14.72
C LEU A 213 -5.65 17.03 -14.83
N ALA A 214 -4.89 17.17 -15.92
CA ALA A 214 -4.31 18.43 -16.34
C ALA A 214 -4.82 18.81 -17.73
N VAL A 215 -5.01 20.11 -17.98
CA VAL A 215 -5.54 20.63 -19.24
C VAL A 215 -4.73 21.85 -19.67
N SER A 216 -4.36 21.90 -20.94
CA SER A 216 -3.98 23.12 -21.67
C SER A 216 -5.13 23.47 -22.61
N VAL A 217 -5.83 24.57 -22.31
CA VAL A 217 -7.05 24.96 -23.03
C VAL A 217 -6.71 25.40 -24.45
N ASP A 218 -5.71 26.27 -24.60
CA ASP A 218 -5.34 26.88 -25.87
C ASP A 218 -4.84 25.86 -26.91
N ASP A 219 -4.22 24.78 -26.42
CA ASP A 219 -3.67 23.71 -27.26
C ASP A 219 -4.65 22.53 -27.44
N ALA A 220 -5.84 22.62 -26.84
CA ALA A 220 -6.80 21.51 -26.75
C ALA A 220 -6.16 20.20 -26.23
N ALA A 221 -5.16 20.30 -25.35
CA ALA A 221 -4.40 19.18 -24.82
C ALA A 221 -4.79 18.89 -23.37
N PHE A 222 -4.77 17.62 -22.98
CA PHE A 222 -5.05 17.19 -21.60
C PHE A 222 -4.25 15.94 -21.25
N GLY A 223 -4.01 15.72 -19.97
CA GLY A 223 -3.28 14.55 -19.47
C GLY A 223 -3.89 13.98 -18.21
N TRP A 224 -3.68 12.69 -17.97
CA TRP A 224 -4.28 11.94 -16.90
C TRP A 224 -3.23 11.27 -16.00
N SER A 225 -3.69 10.89 -14.82
CA SER A 225 -3.02 9.92 -13.98
C SER A 225 -4.05 9.16 -13.18
N TYR A 226 -3.67 7.98 -12.71
CA TYR A 226 -4.54 7.09 -11.93
C TYR A 226 -3.71 6.16 -11.08
N ASP A 227 -4.34 5.66 -10.02
CA ASP A 227 -3.77 4.69 -9.09
C ASP A 227 -2.38 5.12 -8.57
N GLN A 228 -2.20 6.43 -8.38
CA GLN A 228 -0.96 7.01 -7.85
C GLN A 228 -0.97 6.99 -6.33
N ASP A 229 0.21 6.81 -5.73
CA ASP A 229 0.33 6.66 -4.28
C ASP A 229 0.28 8.03 -3.53
N SER A 230 0.30 9.17 -4.23
CA SER A 230 0.16 10.52 -3.64
C SER A 230 -0.53 11.52 -4.58
N GLN A 231 -1.06 12.62 -4.00
CA GLN A 231 -1.65 13.72 -4.77
C GLN A 231 -0.64 14.38 -5.71
N GLU A 232 0.60 14.57 -5.24
CA GLU A 232 1.69 15.16 -6.01
C GLU A 232 2.07 14.27 -7.20
N ALA A 233 2.16 12.95 -6.99
CA ALA A 233 2.43 12.00 -8.07
C ALA A 233 1.32 12.01 -9.12
N ALA A 234 0.05 12.04 -8.68
CA ALA A 234 -1.09 12.21 -9.58
C ALA A 234 -1.02 13.50 -10.39
N GLN A 235 -0.75 14.62 -9.73
CA GLN A 235 -0.63 15.91 -10.39
C GLN A 235 0.51 15.92 -11.42
N GLN A 236 1.71 15.50 -11.03
CA GLN A 236 2.89 15.56 -11.90
C GLN A 236 2.76 14.64 -13.10
N ARG A 237 2.20 13.44 -12.92
CA ARG A 237 1.98 12.51 -14.02
C ARG A 237 0.95 13.04 -15.03
N ALA A 238 -0.14 13.63 -14.55
CA ALA A 238 -1.14 14.25 -15.41
C ALA A 238 -0.58 15.45 -16.18
N LEU A 239 0.24 16.28 -15.53
CA LEU A 239 0.94 17.40 -16.19
C LEU A 239 1.93 16.91 -17.25
N ALA A 240 2.67 15.85 -16.96
CA ALA A 240 3.60 15.25 -17.91
C ALA A 240 2.87 14.74 -19.15
N GLU A 241 1.79 13.97 -18.99
CA GLU A 241 1.00 13.46 -20.11
C GLU A 241 0.38 14.60 -20.94
N CYS A 242 -0.08 15.68 -20.29
CA CYS A 242 -0.60 16.85 -20.99
C CYS A 242 0.46 17.51 -21.89
N ARG A 243 1.70 17.63 -21.39
CA ARG A 243 2.83 18.18 -22.15
C ARG A 243 3.28 17.26 -23.28
N GLU A 244 3.28 15.94 -23.06
CA GLU A 244 3.53 14.94 -24.11
C GLU A 244 2.52 15.03 -25.26
N ARG A 245 1.32 15.55 -24.97
CA ARG A 245 0.27 15.86 -25.95
C ARG A 245 0.33 17.30 -26.48
N ASN A 246 1.52 17.91 -26.46
CA ASN A 246 1.81 19.25 -26.97
C ASN A 246 1.10 20.41 -26.22
N GLY A 247 0.65 20.20 -24.99
CA GLY A 247 0.13 21.30 -24.17
C GLY A 247 1.24 22.18 -23.61
N ALA A 248 1.30 23.44 -24.04
CA ALA A 248 2.27 24.43 -23.55
C ALA A 248 1.88 24.96 -22.16
N ASN A 249 0.58 25.19 -21.93
CA ASN A 249 0.04 25.81 -20.72
C ASN A 249 -0.74 24.81 -19.84
N CYS A 250 -0.20 23.60 -19.67
CA CYS A 250 -0.83 22.56 -18.87
C CYS A 250 -0.96 22.96 -17.40
N ALA A 251 -2.19 23.00 -16.89
CA ALA A 251 -2.51 23.26 -15.49
C ALA A 251 -3.34 22.12 -14.89
N PRO A 252 -3.13 21.75 -13.61
CA PRO A 252 -3.98 20.76 -12.95
C PRO A 252 -5.40 21.33 -12.81
N LYS A 253 -6.40 20.48 -13.08
CA LYS A 253 -7.82 20.82 -12.99
C LYS A 253 -8.56 20.02 -11.94
N LEU A 254 -8.17 18.76 -11.74
CA LEU A 254 -8.86 17.84 -10.84
C LEU A 254 -7.86 16.87 -10.22
N ILE A 255 -8.01 16.59 -8.92
CA ILE A 255 -7.39 15.44 -8.26
C ILE A 255 -8.46 14.70 -7.48
N LEU A 256 -8.51 13.39 -7.67
CA LEU A 256 -9.42 12.47 -6.99
C LEU A 256 -8.64 11.58 -6.04
N GLU A 257 -9.22 11.29 -4.88
CA GLU A 257 -8.79 10.25 -3.95
C GLU A 257 -9.83 9.13 -3.90
N GLY A 258 -9.38 7.88 -3.75
CA GLY A 258 -10.24 6.73 -3.57
C GLY A 258 -10.78 6.17 -4.89
N ARG A 259 -11.69 5.19 -4.79
CA ARG A 259 -12.18 4.43 -5.95
C ARG A 259 -13.23 5.20 -6.74
N GLY A 260 -12.95 5.49 -8.00
CA GLY A 260 -13.91 6.10 -8.90
C GLY A 260 -13.25 6.75 -10.10
N CYS A 261 -14.05 7.43 -10.90
CA CYS A 261 -13.69 7.91 -12.23
C CYS A 261 -13.88 9.42 -12.39
N ALA A 262 -13.02 10.02 -13.22
CA ALA A 262 -13.21 11.33 -13.82
C ALA A 262 -13.49 11.19 -15.32
N GLY A 263 -14.41 12.00 -15.84
CA GLY A 263 -14.59 12.24 -17.26
C GLY A 263 -14.19 13.67 -17.62
N TYR A 264 -13.77 13.88 -18.86
CA TYR A 264 -13.47 15.20 -19.45
C TYR A 264 -14.12 15.28 -20.83
N ALA A 265 -14.70 16.42 -21.16
CA ALA A 265 -15.29 16.70 -22.46
C ALA A 265 -14.94 18.13 -22.87
N TYR A 266 -14.64 18.34 -24.14
CA TYR A 266 -14.22 19.64 -24.67
C TYR A 266 -14.71 19.84 -26.11
N GLU A 267 -14.88 21.09 -26.50
CA GLU A 267 -15.20 21.51 -27.86
C GLU A 267 -13.92 21.63 -28.73
N GLN A 268 -14.08 21.65 -30.05
CA GLN A 268 -12.97 21.92 -30.97
C GLN A 268 -12.25 23.22 -30.58
N GLY A 269 -10.92 23.16 -30.53
CA GLY A 269 -10.10 24.25 -30.01
C GLY A 269 -9.99 24.28 -28.48
N GLY A 270 -10.49 23.27 -27.77
CA GLY A 270 -10.23 23.06 -26.33
C GLY A 270 -11.18 23.80 -25.39
N SER A 271 -12.04 24.69 -25.90
CA SER A 271 -13.02 25.46 -25.14
C SER A 271 -14.32 25.63 -25.93
N PRO A 272 -15.51 25.56 -25.28
CA PRO A 272 -15.72 25.26 -23.87
C PRO A 272 -15.37 23.81 -23.49
N TYR A 273 -15.17 23.56 -22.20
CA TYR A 273 -14.87 22.23 -21.65
C TYR A 273 -15.61 21.99 -20.34
N GLY A 274 -15.62 20.74 -19.91
CA GLY A 274 -16.22 20.30 -18.64
C GLY A 274 -15.64 18.97 -18.17
N TRP A 275 -15.74 18.70 -16.88
CA TRP A 275 -15.36 17.42 -16.30
C TRP A 275 -16.46 16.89 -15.37
N GLY A 276 -16.33 15.63 -14.97
CA GLY A 276 -17.34 15.01 -14.15
C GLY A 276 -16.76 13.88 -13.34
N VAL A 277 -17.16 13.78 -12.08
CA VAL A 277 -16.69 12.74 -11.17
C VAL A 277 -17.83 11.82 -10.78
N ASN A 278 -17.57 10.52 -10.80
CA ASN A 278 -18.51 9.50 -10.34
C ASN A 278 -17.79 8.18 -10.08
N ARG A 279 -18.34 7.31 -9.23
CA ARG A 279 -17.83 5.93 -9.10
C ARG A 279 -17.92 5.15 -10.42
N ASP A 280 -18.98 5.39 -11.20
CA ASP A 280 -19.19 4.78 -12.51
C ASP A 280 -18.60 5.63 -13.64
N GLN A 281 -17.89 4.98 -14.56
CA GLN A 281 -17.22 5.64 -15.68
C GLN A 281 -18.22 6.37 -16.59
N ALA A 282 -19.32 5.72 -16.97
CA ALA A 282 -20.29 6.30 -17.91
C ALA A 282 -20.98 7.52 -17.28
N ALA A 283 -21.29 7.46 -15.99
CA ALA A 283 -21.84 8.58 -15.24
C ALA A 283 -20.85 9.76 -15.15
N ALA A 284 -19.55 9.50 -14.94
CA ALA A 284 -18.50 10.52 -14.93
C ALA A 284 -18.39 11.23 -16.29
N GLN A 285 -18.33 10.47 -17.39
CA GLN A 285 -18.30 11.00 -18.75
C GLN A 285 -19.58 11.77 -19.11
N SER A 286 -20.74 11.26 -18.68
CA SER A 286 -22.04 11.89 -18.89
C SER A 286 -22.14 13.24 -18.17
N ARG A 287 -21.58 13.35 -16.96
CA ARG A 287 -21.46 14.62 -16.23
C ARG A 287 -20.57 15.61 -16.96
N ALA A 288 -19.38 15.19 -17.39
CA ALA A 288 -18.45 16.03 -18.15
C ALA A 288 -19.08 16.59 -19.43
N ALA A 289 -19.77 15.74 -20.20
CA ALA A 289 -20.45 16.13 -21.43
C ALA A 289 -21.59 17.13 -21.18
N ARG A 290 -22.37 16.96 -20.10
CA ARG A 290 -23.41 17.93 -19.71
C ARG A 290 -22.83 19.28 -19.32
N GLU A 291 -21.75 19.27 -18.56
CA GLU A 291 -21.09 20.51 -18.15
C GLU A 291 -20.55 21.26 -19.37
N CYS A 292 -19.82 20.58 -20.26
CA CYS A 292 -19.34 21.19 -21.49
C CYS A 292 -20.49 21.75 -22.34
N ARG A 293 -21.56 20.98 -22.56
CA ARG A 293 -22.76 21.41 -23.30
C ARG A 293 -23.40 22.67 -22.71
N SER A 294 -23.52 22.74 -21.39
CA SER A 294 -24.12 23.90 -20.72
C SER A 294 -23.34 25.20 -20.99
N ARG A 295 -22.05 25.08 -21.30
CA ARG A 295 -21.14 26.18 -21.62
C ARG A 295 -21.04 26.43 -23.13
N ASN A 296 -21.55 25.52 -23.95
CA ASN A 296 -21.57 25.59 -25.41
C ASN A 296 -22.95 26.01 -25.95
N GLY A 297 -23.64 26.92 -25.26
CA GLY A 297 -24.98 27.36 -25.67
C GLY A 297 -26.04 26.26 -25.72
N GLY A 298 -25.80 25.11 -25.08
CA GLY A 298 -26.69 23.94 -25.15
C GLY A 298 -26.32 22.93 -26.24
N GLU A 299 -25.32 23.22 -27.08
CA GLU A 299 -24.85 22.32 -28.14
C GLU A 299 -23.86 21.27 -27.61
N ALA A 300 -23.83 20.10 -28.23
CA ALA A 300 -22.90 19.05 -27.84
C ALA A 300 -21.47 19.42 -28.24
N CYS A 301 -20.53 19.31 -27.30
CA CYS A 301 -19.12 19.56 -27.58
C CYS A 301 -18.53 18.52 -28.55
N GLY A 302 -17.96 18.97 -29.66
CA GLY A 302 -17.44 18.16 -30.77
C GLY A 302 -15.93 17.91 -30.75
N GLY A 303 -15.19 18.45 -29.79
CA GLY A 303 -13.72 18.34 -29.71
C GLY A 303 -13.21 16.99 -29.24
N GLY A 304 -13.88 16.38 -28.25
CA GLY A 304 -13.53 15.05 -27.77
C GLY A 304 -14.02 14.75 -26.35
N LYS A 305 -13.82 13.49 -25.93
CA LYS A 305 -14.11 13.02 -24.57
C LYS A 305 -13.01 12.09 -24.08
N GLY A 306 -12.66 12.18 -22.81
CA GLY A 306 -11.69 11.31 -22.11
C GLY A 306 -12.22 10.90 -20.74
N TRP A 307 -11.60 9.88 -20.15
CA TRP A 307 -11.91 9.44 -18.79
C TRP A 307 -10.73 8.71 -18.17
N ILE A 308 -10.73 8.63 -16.84
CA ILE A 308 -9.80 7.84 -16.06
C ILE A 308 -10.46 7.32 -14.78
N CYS A 309 -10.04 6.17 -14.26
CA CYS A 309 -10.52 5.62 -12.99
C CYS A 309 -9.38 5.14 -12.08
N ASN A 310 -9.51 5.44 -10.80
CA ASN A 310 -8.79 4.74 -9.74
C ASN A 310 -9.46 3.39 -9.47
N THR A 311 -8.68 2.32 -9.42
CA THR A 311 -9.14 0.94 -9.24
C THR A 311 -8.52 0.24 -8.04
N ARG A 312 -7.37 0.72 -7.54
CA ARG A 312 -6.57 0.07 -6.50
C ARG A 312 -6.97 0.37 -5.05
N SER A 313 -7.98 1.20 -4.82
CA SER A 313 -8.46 1.55 -3.48
C SER A 313 -9.88 1.06 -3.27
N THR A 314 -10.24 0.78 -2.02
CA THR A 314 -11.62 0.54 -1.58
C THR A 314 -12.26 1.77 -0.93
N ARG A 315 -11.48 2.84 -0.71
CA ARG A 315 -11.96 4.08 -0.10
C ARG A 315 -12.96 4.82 -0.98
N ASP A 316 -13.81 5.61 -0.33
CA ASP A 316 -14.79 6.44 -1.00
C ASP A 316 -14.16 7.49 -1.90
N LEU A 317 -14.76 7.69 -3.08
CA LEU A 317 -14.36 8.71 -4.04
C LEU A 317 -14.52 10.10 -3.41
N THR A 318 -13.41 10.83 -3.34
CA THR A 318 -13.37 12.22 -2.87
C THR A 318 -12.64 13.10 -3.88
N VAL A 319 -13.15 14.30 -4.14
CA VAL A 319 -12.43 15.33 -4.90
C VAL A 319 -11.56 16.10 -3.92
N VAL A 320 -10.24 15.94 -4.03
CA VAL A 320 -9.27 16.59 -3.12
C VAL A 320 -8.74 17.91 -3.68
N PHE A 321 -8.80 18.09 -5.01
CA PHE A 321 -8.51 19.35 -5.68
C PHE A 321 -9.44 19.52 -6.88
N GLU A 322 -9.97 20.74 -7.05
CA GLU A 322 -10.74 21.14 -8.23
C GLU A 322 -10.45 22.61 -8.53
N ALA A 323 -9.98 22.90 -9.75
CA ALA A 323 -9.72 24.25 -10.19
C ALA A 323 -11.02 24.97 -10.58
N GLU A 324 -11.05 26.30 -10.47
CA GLU A 324 -12.17 27.08 -11.03
C GLU A 324 -12.28 26.81 -12.53
N ASN A 325 -13.45 26.33 -12.94
CA ASN A 325 -13.73 25.95 -14.31
C ASN A 325 -14.13 27.21 -15.09
N VAL A 326 -13.15 28.05 -15.44
CA VAL A 326 -13.35 29.29 -16.20
C VAL A 326 -13.45 28.93 -17.69
N SER A 327 -14.65 28.62 -18.15
CA SER A 327 -14.94 28.45 -19.59
C SER A 327 -15.38 29.79 -20.17
N GLY A 328 -14.45 30.46 -20.80
CA GLY A 328 -14.63 31.61 -21.65
C GLY A 328 -13.28 31.79 -22.33
N ALA A 329 -13.27 32.10 -23.63
CA ALA A 329 -12.04 32.56 -24.26
C ALA A 329 -11.38 33.58 -23.33
N PRO A 330 -10.08 33.50 -23.03
CA PRO A 330 -9.39 34.63 -22.46
C PRO A 330 -9.67 35.76 -23.46
N GLN A 331 -10.50 36.74 -23.09
CA GLN A 331 -10.39 38.02 -23.79
C GLN A 331 -8.93 38.36 -23.66
N ALA A 332 -8.24 38.49 -24.79
CA ALA A 332 -6.86 38.91 -24.83
C ALA A 332 -6.79 40.26 -24.09
N VAL A 333 -6.50 40.20 -22.79
CA VAL A 333 -6.09 41.36 -22.05
C VAL A 333 -4.67 41.58 -22.52
N ALA A 334 -4.53 42.52 -23.44
CA ALA A 334 -3.25 43.00 -23.93
C ALA A 334 -2.28 43.12 -22.75
N SER A 335 -1.04 42.68 -22.97
CA SER A 335 0.13 42.78 -22.07
C SER A 335 0.14 44.09 -21.26
N GLY A 336 -0.56 44.09 -20.15
CA GLY A 336 -1.00 45.28 -19.45
C GLY A 336 -1.47 44.88 -18.07
N ASP A 337 -1.17 45.73 -17.11
CA ASP A 337 -1.28 45.47 -15.67
C ASP A 337 -2.55 44.71 -15.28
N MET A 338 -2.37 43.49 -14.77
CA MET A 338 -3.45 42.71 -14.18
C MET A 338 -3.60 43.11 -12.72
N CYS A 339 -4.82 43.14 -12.21
CA CYS A 339 -5.07 43.30 -10.78
C CYS A 339 -5.61 42.00 -10.20
N VAL A 340 -4.98 41.56 -9.12
CA VAL A 340 -5.37 40.35 -8.39
C VAL A 340 -5.86 40.73 -6.99
N LEU A 341 -7.07 40.31 -6.66
CA LEU A 341 -7.60 40.44 -5.31
C LEU A 341 -7.17 39.24 -4.46
N VAL A 342 -6.42 39.49 -3.40
CA VAL A 342 -5.96 38.47 -2.44
C VAL A 342 -6.80 38.57 -1.17
N LEU A 343 -7.61 37.55 -0.92
CA LEU A 343 -8.42 37.43 0.30
C LEU A 343 -7.60 36.76 1.41
N SER A 344 -7.57 37.38 2.57
CA SER A 344 -6.99 36.80 3.78
C SER A 344 -7.91 37.04 4.98
N GLN A 345 -7.82 36.26 6.04
CA GLN A 345 -8.63 36.48 7.24
C GLN A 345 -7.78 36.32 8.47
N ARG A 346 -7.89 37.28 9.41
CA ARG A 346 -7.21 37.23 10.71
C ARG A 346 -8.14 36.67 11.77
N CYS A 347 -7.79 35.53 12.35
CA CYS A 347 -8.52 34.90 13.46
C CYS A 347 -7.61 34.73 14.69
N PRO A 348 -8.14 34.78 15.92
CA PRO A 348 -7.33 34.60 17.13
C PRO A 348 -7.11 33.13 17.50
N ASN A 349 -5.99 32.90 18.19
CA ASN A 349 -5.64 31.73 19.01
C ASN A 349 -5.86 30.35 18.35
N TRP A 350 -5.05 30.00 17.34
CA TRP A 350 -4.99 28.62 16.86
C TRP A 350 -3.54 28.17 16.57
N TYR A 351 -3.17 27.00 17.09
CA TYR A 351 -1.89 26.33 16.86
C TYR A 351 -2.14 24.80 16.81
N GLY A 352 -2.44 24.26 15.63
CA GLY A 352 -2.88 22.86 15.50
C GLY A 352 -4.15 22.56 16.32
N ASP A 353 -4.33 21.31 16.78
CA ASP A 353 -5.59 20.82 17.35
C ASP A 353 -5.93 21.26 18.79
N LYS A 354 -5.32 22.33 19.33
CA LYS A 354 -5.64 22.81 20.69
C LYS A 354 -5.86 24.32 20.77
N ILE A 355 -6.97 24.72 21.40
CA ILE A 355 -7.28 26.10 21.80
C ILE A 355 -6.48 26.42 23.07
N ILE A 356 -5.56 27.39 23.01
CA ILE A 356 -4.83 27.86 24.19
C ILE A 356 -5.53 29.12 24.71
N GLY A 357 -5.92 29.09 26.00
CA GLY A 357 -6.50 30.24 26.69
C GLY A 357 -5.48 31.38 26.83
N LEU A 358 -5.50 32.31 25.88
CA LEU A 358 -4.76 33.58 25.96
C LEU A 358 -5.75 34.74 26.12
N LYS A 359 -5.47 35.65 27.06
CA LYS A 359 -6.16 36.94 27.16
C LYS A 359 -6.01 37.73 25.84
N PRO A 360 -6.99 38.59 25.49
CA PRO A 360 -7.16 39.15 24.15
C PRO A 360 -6.10 40.20 23.82
N ALA A 361 -4.91 39.74 23.46
CA ALA A 361 -3.87 40.58 22.87
C ALA A 361 -3.17 39.81 21.75
N LYS A 362 -3.63 40.08 20.52
CA LYS A 362 -2.86 39.99 19.26
C LYS A 362 -2.23 38.62 18.93
N SER A 363 -3.02 37.70 18.38
CA SER A 363 -2.53 36.56 17.59
C SER A 363 -3.15 36.62 16.19
N ILE A 364 -2.30 36.62 15.16
CA ILE A 364 -2.67 36.76 13.73
C ILE A 364 -2.49 35.39 13.07
N LEU A 365 -3.57 34.69 12.74
CA LEU A 365 -3.52 33.61 11.77
C LEU A 365 -3.90 34.20 10.41
N VAL A 366 -3.02 34.17 9.40
CA VAL A 366 -3.34 34.51 8.01
C VAL A 366 -3.65 33.20 7.30
N LEU A 367 -4.93 32.88 7.10
CA LEU A 367 -5.32 31.73 6.28
C LEU A 367 -5.41 32.20 4.82
N ASN A 368 -4.44 31.77 4.00
CA ASN A 368 -4.45 32.01 2.57
C ASN A 368 -5.32 30.92 1.89
N TYR A 369 -6.57 31.24 1.58
CA TYR A 369 -7.26 30.58 0.48
C TYR A 369 -7.17 31.56 -0.67
N THR A 370 -6.33 31.27 -1.65
CA THR A 370 -6.18 32.08 -2.86
C THR A 370 -7.45 31.99 -3.69
N SER A 371 -8.51 32.69 -3.28
CA SER A 371 -9.60 33.07 -4.16
C SER A 371 -9.15 34.36 -4.83
N THR A 372 -8.46 34.22 -5.95
CA THR A 372 -7.99 35.35 -6.75
C THR A 372 -9.10 35.80 -7.69
N ILE A 373 -9.20 37.11 -7.89
CA ILE A 373 -10.05 37.71 -8.92
C ILE A 373 -9.13 38.51 -9.80
N SER A 374 -9.01 38.09 -11.04
CA SER A 374 -8.24 38.78 -12.06
C SER A 374 -9.19 39.60 -12.92
N PHE A 375 -8.88 40.88 -13.12
CA PHE A 375 -9.64 41.74 -14.03
C PHE A 375 -8.72 42.69 -14.81
N PRO A 376 -9.06 42.99 -16.07
CA PRO A 376 -8.34 43.96 -16.88
C PRO A 376 -8.57 45.41 -16.42
N GLY A 377 -7.58 46.28 -16.60
CA GLY A 377 -7.81 47.72 -16.66
C GLY A 377 -7.90 48.46 -15.32
N CYS A 378 -7.00 48.19 -14.37
CA CYS A 378 -6.91 49.00 -13.14
C CYS A 378 -6.66 50.51 -13.38
N GLY A 379 -6.25 50.90 -14.59
CA GLY A 379 -5.93 52.28 -14.95
C GLY A 379 -4.80 52.87 -14.09
N GLN A 380 -4.33 54.07 -14.43
CA GLN A 380 -3.33 54.80 -13.61
C GLN A 380 -3.87 55.23 -12.22
N LYS A 381 -5.03 54.75 -11.77
CA LYS A 381 -5.75 55.25 -10.58
C LYS A 381 -5.73 54.31 -9.37
N ILE A 382 -5.21 53.09 -9.49
CA ILE A 382 -5.17 52.10 -8.40
C ILE A 382 -3.71 51.77 -8.11
N ASP A 383 -3.21 52.29 -6.98
CA ASP A 383 -1.90 51.95 -6.42
C ASP A 383 -1.99 50.64 -5.61
N ASP A 384 -0.84 50.02 -5.30
CA ASP A 384 -0.75 48.79 -4.48
C ASP A 384 -1.18 49.06 -3.02
N GLU A 385 -2.48 49.24 -2.80
CA GLU A 385 -3.05 49.54 -1.48
C GLU A 385 -3.67 48.29 -0.84
N SER A 386 -3.43 48.14 0.47
CA SER A 386 -4.08 47.10 1.27
C SER A 386 -5.42 47.63 1.80
N MET A 387 -6.52 46.95 1.50
CA MET A 387 -7.85 47.37 1.94
C MET A 387 -8.40 46.47 3.06
N ILE A 388 -9.21 47.09 3.93
CA ILE A 388 -10.04 46.37 4.88
C ILE A 388 -11.48 46.51 4.39
N PHE A 389 -12.07 45.40 3.97
CA PHE A 389 -13.48 45.37 3.59
C PHE A 389 -14.33 45.01 4.81
N HIS A 390 -15.40 45.77 5.01
CA HIS A 390 -16.44 45.47 5.96
C HIS A 390 -17.64 44.87 5.22
N LEU A 391 -18.16 43.75 5.71
CA LEU A 391 -19.51 43.30 5.40
C LEU A 391 -20.34 43.49 6.67
N GLU A 392 -21.15 44.55 6.72
CA GLU A 392 -22.22 44.68 7.71
C GLU A 392 -23.53 44.21 7.07
N GLY A 393 -23.96 43.00 7.45
CA GLY A 393 -25.08 42.33 6.79
C GLY A 393 -24.81 42.13 5.30
N ASN A 394 -25.63 42.75 4.43
CA ASN A 394 -25.48 42.71 2.97
C ASN A 394 -24.81 43.98 2.38
N ARG A 395 -24.31 44.93 3.20
CA ARG A 395 -23.59 46.10 2.70
C ARG A 395 -22.08 45.87 2.73
N LEU A 396 -21.44 46.08 1.58
CA LEU A 396 -19.99 46.19 1.47
C LEU A 396 -19.63 47.62 1.88
N ASP A 397 -18.99 47.79 3.02
CA ASP A 397 -18.44 49.08 3.43
C ASP A 397 -16.91 48.98 3.38
N ALA A 398 -16.30 49.62 2.40
CA ALA A 398 -14.87 49.60 2.22
C ALA A 398 -14.26 50.81 2.92
N ARG A 399 -13.27 50.62 3.79
CA ARG A 399 -12.41 51.73 4.17
C ARG A 399 -11.45 52.02 3.01
N GLY A 400 -11.68 53.14 2.32
CA GLY A 400 -10.83 53.64 1.22
C GLY A 400 -11.61 53.90 -0.07
N ASP A 401 -11.18 54.88 -0.85
CA ASP A 401 -11.87 55.35 -2.07
C ASP A 401 -11.81 54.37 -3.25
N ILE A 402 -11.08 53.24 -3.16
CA ILE A 402 -10.96 52.26 -4.26
C ILE A 402 -12.28 51.55 -4.59
N HIS A 403 -13.18 51.29 -3.63
CA HIS A 403 -14.49 50.72 -3.97
C HIS A 403 -15.26 51.62 -4.95
N LYS A 404 -15.06 52.95 -4.90
CA LYS A 404 -15.61 53.91 -5.87
C LYS A 404 -14.88 53.92 -7.22
N LYS A 405 -13.67 53.34 -7.30
CA LYS A 405 -12.86 53.23 -8.52
C LYS A 405 -13.14 51.94 -9.31
N LEU A 406 -13.78 50.94 -8.70
CA LEU A 406 -14.20 49.70 -9.37
C LEU A 406 -15.57 49.90 -10.02
N ASP A 407 -15.78 49.36 -11.22
CA ASP A 407 -17.11 49.39 -11.85
C ASP A 407 -18.13 48.51 -11.11
N GLY A 408 -19.43 48.75 -11.37
CA GLY A 408 -20.52 48.07 -10.66
C GLY A 408 -20.57 46.55 -10.87
N LYS A 409 -20.07 46.04 -12.00
CA LYS A 409 -20.04 44.60 -12.30
C LYS A 409 -18.95 43.91 -11.45
N LEU A 410 -17.78 44.53 -11.38
CA LEU A 410 -16.66 44.04 -10.60
C LEU A 410 -16.94 44.11 -9.09
N GLN A 411 -17.64 45.15 -8.64
CA GLN A 411 -18.11 45.24 -7.25
C GLN A 411 -19.06 44.09 -6.87
N ALA A 412 -19.98 43.72 -7.77
CA ALA A 412 -20.93 42.63 -7.55
C ALA A 412 -20.24 41.26 -7.52
N GLU A 413 -19.31 41.01 -8.45
CA GLU A 413 -18.51 39.79 -8.49
C GLU A 413 -17.64 39.64 -7.23
N PHE A 414 -16.99 40.73 -6.83
CA PHE A 414 -16.19 40.78 -5.62
C PHE A 414 -17.01 40.43 -4.37
N LYS A 415 -18.19 41.04 -4.24
CA LYS A 415 -19.08 40.79 -3.11
C LYS A 415 -19.47 39.32 -3.01
N LYS A 416 -19.76 38.66 -4.15
CA LYS A 416 -20.10 37.24 -4.20
C LYS A 416 -18.94 36.38 -3.68
N ARG A 417 -17.73 36.57 -4.21
CA ARG A 417 -16.56 35.77 -3.82
C ARG A 417 -16.15 36.00 -2.36
N LEU A 418 -16.35 37.20 -1.83
CA LEU A 418 -16.10 37.50 -0.41
C LEU A 418 -17.06 36.73 0.52
N VAL A 419 -18.34 36.57 0.12
CA VAL A 419 -19.32 35.77 0.86
C VAL A 419 -18.93 34.29 0.82
N ASP A 420 -18.58 33.77 -0.35
CA ASP A 420 -18.17 32.36 -0.52
C ASP A 420 -16.90 32.04 0.28
N TYR A 421 -15.90 32.92 0.24
CA TYR A 421 -14.68 32.80 1.03
C TYR A 421 -14.99 32.76 2.53
N ARG A 422 -15.84 33.67 3.02
CA ARG A 422 -16.24 33.71 4.43
C ARG A 422 -16.94 32.41 4.85
N ALA A 423 -17.83 31.88 4.02
CA ALA A 423 -18.52 30.61 4.29
C ALA A 423 -17.52 29.43 4.38
N LYS A 424 -16.58 29.35 3.44
CA LYS A 424 -15.53 28.31 3.42
C LYS A 424 -14.64 28.39 4.67
N VAL A 425 -14.14 29.58 5.00
CA VAL A 425 -13.27 29.78 6.19
C VAL A 425 -14.03 29.46 7.47
N GLN A 426 -15.29 29.87 7.61
CA GLN A 426 -16.08 29.58 8.81
C GLN A 426 -16.50 28.11 8.95
N THR A 427 -16.66 27.40 7.83
CA THR A 427 -16.94 25.95 7.83
C THR A 427 -15.71 25.18 8.29
N LYS A 428 -14.54 25.51 7.74
CA LYS A 428 -13.29 24.82 8.04
C LYS A 428 -12.67 25.26 9.38
N TYR A 429 -12.90 26.51 9.78
CA TYR A 429 -12.40 27.10 11.02
C TYR A 429 -13.53 27.81 11.77
N PRO A 430 -14.35 27.09 12.54
CA PRO A 430 -15.47 27.66 13.29
C PRO A 430 -15.08 28.82 14.22
N GLN A 431 -13.84 28.83 14.74
CA GLN A 431 -13.26 29.90 15.56
C GLN A 431 -13.07 31.22 14.81
N CYS A 432 -13.08 31.20 13.47
CA CYS A 432 -13.06 32.39 12.64
C CYS A 432 -14.46 33.04 12.49
N ARG A 433 -15.53 32.46 13.07
CA ARG A 433 -16.86 33.08 13.07
C ARG A 433 -16.82 34.42 13.80
N GLY A 434 -17.34 35.45 13.13
CA GLY A 434 -17.34 36.84 13.63
C GLY A 434 -16.09 37.66 13.28
N TYR A 435 -15.01 37.04 12.79
CA TYR A 435 -13.80 37.75 12.37
C TYR A 435 -13.89 38.23 10.91
N LYS A 436 -13.22 39.34 10.60
CA LYS A 436 -13.37 40.08 9.34
C LYS A 436 -12.26 39.69 8.33
N PRO A 437 -12.59 39.40 7.06
CA PRO A 437 -11.58 39.21 6.01
C PRO A 437 -10.94 40.54 5.59
N TYR A 438 -9.69 40.45 5.16
CA TYR A 438 -8.84 41.49 4.60
C TYR A 438 -8.67 41.19 3.12
N VAL A 439 -8.62 42.22 2.29
CA VAL A 439 -8.41 42.04 0.86
C VAL A 439 -7.32 42.99 0.40
N LYS A 440 -6.30 42.43 -0.22
CA LYS A 440 -5.24 43.22 -0.84
C LYS A 440 -5.42 43.20 -2.35
N VAL A 441 -5.30 44.35 -2.99
CA VAL A 441 -5.18 44.42 -4.45
C VAL A 441 -3.70 44.38 -4.77
N LEU A 442 -3.29 43.43 -5.61
CA LEU A 442 -1.95 43.36 -6.14
C LEU A 442 -2.00 43.68 -7.62
N ARG A 443 -1.31 44.74 -8.05
CA ARG A 443 -1.04 44.95 -9.46
C ARG A 443 0.10 44.02 -9.86
N VAL A 444 -0.12 43.18 -10.86
CA VAL A 444 0.82 42.15 -11.31
C VAL A 444 0.96 42.18 -12.83
N LYS A 445 2.17 41.99 -13.33
CA LYS A 445 2.50 42.00 -14.76
C LYS A 445 2.26 40.64 -15.41
N ASN A 446 2.48 39.56 -14.66
CA ASN A 446 2.35 38.17 -15.09
C ASN A 446 2.22 37.25 -13.86
N VAL A 447 2.16 35.94 -14.07
CA VAL A 447 2.00 34.93 -13.00
C VAL A 447 3.23 34.88 -12.07
N GLU A 448 4.42 35.11 -12.60
CA GLU A 448 5.67 35.12 -11.83
C GLU A 448 5.73 36.34 -10.89
N ASP A 449 5.41 37.54 -11.40
CA ASP A 449 5.26 38.78 -10.62
C ASP A 449 4.11 38.67 -9.59
N PHE A 450 3.08 37.86 -9.87
CA PHE A 450 2.06 37.55 -8.87
C PHE A 450 2.61 36.72 -7.71
N GLN A 451 3.38 35.67 -7.99
CA GLN A 451 4.03 34.88 -6.95
C GLN A 451 4.96 35.74 -6.10
N ASP A 452 5.78 36.57 -6.73
CA ASP A 452 6.69 37.48 -6.04
C ASP A 452 5.93 38.49 -5.17
N ARG A 453 4.86 39.12 -5.69
CA ARG A 453 4.08 40.12 -4.94
C ARG A 453 3.24 39.53 -3.81
N VAL A 454 2.75 38.30 -3.96
CA VAL A 454 2.11 37.55 -2.87
C VAL A 454 3.15 37.26 -1.78
N MET A 455 4.34 36.81 -2.17
CA MET A 455 5.43 36.54 -1.23
C MET A 455 5.93 37.81 -0.55
N GLU A 456 6.07 38.93 -1.24
CA GLU A 456 6.40 40.23 -0.65
C GLU A 456 5.32 40.71 0.33
N SER A 457 4.04 40.52 0.00
CA SER A 457 2.93 40.81 0.90
C SER A 457 3.02 39.99 2.19
N CYS A 458 3.23 38.68 2.06
CA CYS A 458 3.45 37.78 3.18
C CYS A 458 4.71 38.17 3.98
N THR A 459 5.77 38.61 3.31
CA THR A 459 7.05 38.98 3.92
C THR A 459 6.95 40.32 4.68
N SER A 460 6.14 41.26 4.19
CA SER A 460 5.82 42.52 4.89
C SER A 460 5.04 42.27 6.19
N ASP A 461 4.04 41.39 6.13
CA ASP A 461 3.32 40.95 7.33
C ASP A 461 4.25 40.21 8.32
N LEU A 462 5.18 39.39 7.82
CA LEU A 462 6.24 38.75 8.62
C LEU A 462 7.26 39.76 9.18
N ALA A 463 7.58 40.85 8.47
CA ALA A 463 8.47 41.91 8.91
C ALA A 463 7.85 42.75 10.03
N TYR A 464 6.53 43.01 9.95
CA TYR A 464 5.75 43.60 11.05
C TYR A 464 5.78 42.71 12.31
N LEU A 465 5.64 41.40 12.14
CA LEU A 465 5.76 40.41 13.23
C LEU A 465 7.20 40.33 13.79
N ARG A 466 8.24 40.52 12.96
CA ARG A 466 9.64 40.57 13.42
C ARG A 466 9.95 41.81 14.27
N LYS A 467 9.37 42.97 13.93
CA LYS A 467 9.50 44.20 14.73
C LYS A 467 8.74 44.15 16.07
N ASN A 468 7.82 43.18 16.23
CA ASN A 468 7.06 42.96 17.46
C ASN A 468 7.21 41.49 17.95
N PRO A 469 8.41 41.08 18.39
CA PRO A 469 8.76 39.68 18.59
C PRO A 469 8.03 39.06 19.79
N HIS A 470 7.39 37.90 19.57
CA HIS A 470 6.86 37.03 20.63
C HIS A 470 7.75 35.77 20.79
N PRO A 471 7.99 35.26 22.00
CA PRO A 471 8.98 34.20 22.30
C PRO A 471 8.78 32.81 21.64
N LYS A 472 7.84 32.64 20.69
CA LYS A 472 7.61 31.38 19.94
C LYS A 472 7.47 31.56 18.42
N SER A 473 8.15 32.56 17.85
CA SER A 473 8.07 32.97 16.43
C SER A 473 8.67 31.99 15.40
N LYS A 474 9.23 30.83 15.79
CA LYS A 474 9.85 29.87 14.86
C LYS A 474 8.86 29.13 13.94
N GLY A 475 7.59 28.96 14.33
CA GLY A 475 6.58 28.21 13.54
C GLY A 475 5.90 28.99 12.40
N TRP A 476 6.09 30.31 12.33
CA TRP A 476 5.29 31.20 11.49
C TRP A 476 5.77 31.24 10.02
N ARG A 477 6.98 30.74 9.75
CA ARG A 477 7.56 30.63 8.39
C ARG A 477 6.92 29.52 7.55
N LYS A 478 6.41 28.45 8.17
CA LYS A 478 5.90 27.26 7.44
C LYS A 478 4.55 27.53 6.76
N LEU A 479 3.69 28.36 7.36
CA LEU A 479 2.33 28.63 6.89
C LEU A 479 2.22 29.63 5.72
N CYS A 480 3.30 30.35 5.38
CA CYS A 480 3.36 31.19 4.18
C CYS A 480 4.03 30.49 2.98
N ILE A 481 4.66 29.33 3.22
CA ILE A 481 5.39 28.54 2.22
C ILE A 481 4.51 27.40 1.71
N ASP A 482 3.74 26.76 2.59
CA ASP A 482 2.62 25.89 2.24
C ASP A 482 1.44 26.72 1.69
#